data_AF-A0A0J7MVV9-F1
#
_entry.id   AF-A0A0J7MVV9-F1
#
_cell.length_a   1.000
_cell.length_b   1.000
_cell.length_c   1.000
_cell.angle_alpha   90.00
_cell.angle_beta   90.00
_cell.angle_gamma   90.00
#
_symmetry.space_group_name_H-M   'P 1'
#
loop_
_entity.id
_entity.type
_entity.pdbx_description
1 polymer ?
#
loop_
_entity_poly.entity_id
_entity_poly.type
_entity_poly.pdbx_seq_one_letter_code
_entity_poly.pdbx_strand_id
1 'polypeptide(L)'
;MEQLDMKSPKPEMMITTTNLEEKLSESRFQFALKCLQIFVLRKPTENVVFCPYSIYEGLLMVYFVSRDDTERHLKRILQLPNITKELLATYYKMERKKE
;
A
#
# COMPACT_ATOMS: atom_id res chain seq x y z
N MET A 1 -39.71 7.27 -29.79
CA MET A 1 -39.46 6.23 -28.78
C MET A 1 -37.96 6.06 -28.69
N GLU A 2 -37.38 6.68 -27.67
CA GLU A 2 -35.95 6.65 -27.37
C GLU A 2 -35.47 5.22 -27.15
N GLN A 3 -34.34 4.89 -27.80
CA GLN A 3 -33.56 3.71 -27.47
C GLN A 3 -32.95 3.94 -26.07
N LEU A 4 -33.27 3.06 -25.12
CA LEU A 4 -32.59 3.01 -23.84
C LEU A 4 -31.15 2.56 -24.08
N ASP A 5 -30.23 3.51 -24.03
CA ASP A 5 -28.80 3.30 -23.93
C ASP A 5 -28.53 2.57 -22.60
N MET A 6 -28.41 1.24 -22.65
CA MET A 6 -27.87 0.43 -21.55
C MET A 6 -26.39 0.78 -21.42
N LYS A 7 -26.14 1.85 -20.68
CA LYS A 7 -24.80 2.21 -20.22
C LYS A 7 -24.32 1.09 -19.31
N SER A 8 -23.53 0.19 -19.87
CA SER A 8 -22.81 -0.87 -19.16
C SER A 8 -22.18 -0.28 -17.88
N PRO A 9 -22.29 -0.96 -16.73
CA PRO A 9 -21.65 -0.45 -15.52
C PRO A 9 -20.14 -0.35 -15.78
N LYS A 10 -19.55 0.81 -15.46
CA LYS A 10 -18.09 0.97 -15.44
C LYS A 10 -17.53 -0.14 -14.56
N PRO A 11 -16.40 -0.80 -14.92
CA PRO A 11 -15.78 -1.78 -14.05
C PRO A 11 -15.14 -1.03 -12.88
N GLU A 12 -15.95 -0.72 -11.87
CA GLU A 12 -15.47 -0.63 -10.50
C GLU A 12 -14.96 -2.03 -10.19
N MET A 13 -13.66 -2.21 -10.45
CA MET A 13 -12.93 -3.46 -10.31
C MET A 13 -13.16 -4.00 -8.90
N MET A 14 -14.07 -4.96 -8.77
CA MET A 14 -14.28 -5.72 -7.55
C MET A 14 -12.91 -6.27 -7.13
N ILE A 15 -12.37 -5.77 -6.02
CA ILE A 15 -11.10 -6.25 -5.48
C ILE A 15 -11.38 -7.66 -4.95
N THR A 16 -11.02 -8.68 -5.74
CA THR A 16 -10.91 -10.04 -5.23
C THR A 16 -9.74 -10.09 -4.23
N THR A 17 -9.82 -10.96 -3.23
CA THR A 17 -8.77 -11.10 -2.21
C THR A 17 -7.38 -11.38 -2.81
N THR A 18 -7.31 -12.15 -3.90
CA THR A 18 -6.08 -12.39 -4.68
C THR A 18 -5.50 -11.10 -5.26
N ASN A 19 -6.37 -10.21 -5.77
CA ASN A 19 -5.96 -8.93 -6.34
C ASN A 19 -5.41 -7.96 -5.26
N LEU A 20 -5.87 -8.09 -4.02
CA LEU A 20 -5.42 -7.25 -2.91
C LEU A 20 -4.01 -7.61 -2.44
N GLU A 21 -3.72 -8.91 -2.29
CA GLU A 21 -2.40 -9.39 -1.87
C GLU A 21 -1.31 -9.00 -2.87
N GLU A 22 -1.57 -9.19 -4.17
CA GLU A 22 -0.67 -8.76 -5.25
C GLU A 22 -0.40 -7.24 -5.20
N LYS A 23 -1.46 -6.43 -5.03
CA LYS A 23 -1.33 -4.97 -4.91
C LYS A 23 -0.50 -4.56 -3.69
N LEU A 24 -0.73 -5.19 -2.55
CA LEU A 24 0.02 -4.89 -1.33
C LEU A 24 1.48 -5.35 -1.43
N SER A 25 1.74 -6.46 -2.10
CA SER A 25 3.11 -6.91 -2.43
C SER A 25 3.83 -5.88 -3.29
N GLU A 26 3.18 -5.40 -4.36
CA GLU A 26 3.72 -4.34 -5.21
C GLU A 26 3.98 -3.05 -4.42
N SER A 27 3.05 -2.63 -3.55
CA SER A 27 3.23 -1.46 -2.68
C SER A 27 4.47 -1.59 -1.78
N ARG A 28 4.65 -2.74 -1.14
CA ARG A 28 5.82 -3.03 -0.27
C ARG A 28 7.12 -3.02 -1.08
N PHE A 29 7.11 -3.59 -2.29
CA PHE A 29 8.26 -3.59 -3.19
C PHE A 29 8.66 -2.18 -3.63
N GLN A 30 7.68 -1.38 -4.08
CA GLN A 30 7.92 0.02 -4.47
C GLN A 30 8.42 0.87 -3.31
N PHE A 31 7.89 0.66 -2.10
CA PHE A 31 8.40 1.30 -0.90
C PHE A 31 9.87 0.94 -0.66
N ALA A 32 10.22 -0.35 -0.71
CA ALA A 32 11.59 -0.82 -0.49
C ALA A 32 12.57 -0.22 -1.51
N LEU A 33 12.19 -0.18 -2.80
CA LEU A 33 12.98 0.46 -3.85
C LEU A 33 13.21 1.94 -3.60
N LYS A 34 12.17 2.69 -3.20
CA LYS A 34 12.32 4.11 -2.85
C LYS A 34 13.25 4.33 -1.67
N CYS A 35 13.15 3.50 -0.62
CA CYS A 35 14.10 3.55 0.50
C CYS A 35 15.53 3.30 0.01
N LEU A 36 15.76 2.27 -0.80
CA LEU A 36 17.08 1.97 -1.34
C LEU A 36 17.63 3.13 -2.18
N GLN A 37 16.81 3.70 -3.07
CA GLN A 37 17.21 4.85 -3.88
C GLN A 37 17.64 6.04 -3.00
N ILE A 38 16.90 6.33 -1.93
CA ILE A 38 17.27 7.39 -0.98
C ILE A 38 18.62 7.09 -0.33
N PHE A 39 18.87 5.85 0.09
CA PHE A 39 20.14 5.47 0.70
C PHE A 39 21.31 5.59 -0.28
N VAL A 40 21.18 5.01 -1.48
CA VAL A 40 22.23 5.03 -2.51
C VAL A 40 22.55 6.45 -2.96
N LEU A 41 21.55 7.33 -3.11
CA LEU A 41 21.78 8.72 -3.48
C LEU A 41 22.45 9.53 -2.38
N ARG A 42 22.24 9.19 -1.11
CA ARG A 42 22.84 9.89 0.04
C ARG A 42 24.23 9.37 0.40
N LYS A 43 24.47 8.07 0.20
CA LYS A 43 25.68 7.35 0.61
C LYS A 43 26.20 6.44 -0.51
N PRO A 44 26.61 7.00 -1.67
CA PRO A 44 26.89 6.23 -2.88
C PRO A 44 28.09 5.28 -2.79
N THR A 45 28.98 5.49 -1.83
CA THR A 45 30.23 4.72 -1.67
C THR A 45 30.25 3.83 -0.43
N GLU A 46 29.19 3.85 0.37
CA GLU A 46 29.11 3.07 1.61
C GLU A 46 28.28 1.80 1.37
N ASN A 47 28.67 0.71 2.04
CA ASN A 47 27.82 -0.47 2.08
C ASN A 47 26.56 -0.17 2.90
N VAL A 48 25.39 -0.49 2.35
CA VAL A 48 24.11 -0.26 3.03
C VAL A 48 23.47 -1.59 3.37
N VAL A 49 23.12 -1.76 4.64
CA VAL A 49 22.23 -2.82 5.13
C VAL A 49 20.99 -2.15 5.69
N PHE A 50 19.82 -2.54 5.21
CA PHE A 50 18.54 -2.01 5.70
C PHE A 50 17.44 -3.07 5.60
N CYS A 51 16.45 -2.99 6.48
CA CYS A 51 15.27 -3.86 6.48
C CYS A 51 14.04 -3.04 6.07
N PRO A 52 13.63 -3.06 4.79
CA PRO A 52 12.46 -2.29 4.34
C PRO A 52 11.18 -2.72 5.05
N TYR A 53 11.03 -4.02 5.35
CA TYR A 53 9.85 -4.55 6.04
C TYR A 53 9.63 -3.92 7.41
N SER A 54 10.65 -3.86 8.26
CA SER A 54 10.52 -3.28 9.61
C SER A 54 10.17 -1.79 9.59
N ILE A 55 10.72 -1.03 8.63
CA ILE A 55 10.38 0.40 8.47
C ILE A 55 8.93 0.53 7.99
N TYR A 56 8.52 -0.30 7.03
CA TYR A 56 7.17 -0.32 6.51
C TYR A 56 6.14 -0.60 7.60
N GLU A 57 6.35 -1.66 8.39
CA GLU A 57 5.46 -2.04 9.51
C GLU A 57 5.37 -0.93 10.57
N GLY A 58 6.49 -0.32 10.94
CA GLY A 58 6.52 0.82 11.86
C GLY A 58 5.64 1.98 11.37
N LEU A 59 5.80 2.37 10.11
CA LEU A 59 5.02 3.44 9.48
C LEU A 59 3.55 3.06 9.26
N LEU A 60 3.27 1.80 8.97
CA LEU A 60 1.92 1.27 8.80
C LEU A 60 1.13 1.34 10.12
N MET A 61 1.76 1.03 11.25
CA MET A 61 1.14 1.21 12.56
C MET A 61 0.77 2.68 12.81
N VAL A 62 1.67 3.62 12.47
CA VAL A 62 1.39 5.05 12.56
C VAL A 62 0.27 5.46 11.61
N TYR A 63 0.22 4.90 10.40
CA TYR A 63 -0.85 5.15 9.44
C TYR A 63 -2.23 4.82 10.01
N PHE A 64 -2.36 3.68 10.69
CA PHE A 64 -3.64 3.27 11.27
C PHE A 64 -4.17 4.23 12.34
N VAL A 65 -3.28 4.85 13.13
CA VAL A 65 -3.69 5.80 14.20
C VAL A 65 -3.74 7.26 13.72
N SER A 66 -3.10 7.57 12.59
CA SER A 66 -3.09 8.92 12.01
C SER A 66 -4.44 9.32 11.40
N ARG A 67 -4.66 10.62 11.22
CA ARG A 67 -5.82 11.21 10.54
C ARG A 67 -5.38 12.33 9.59
N ASP A 68 -6.31 12.81 8.77
CA ASP A 68 -6.17 13.99 7.94
C ASP A 68 -4.89 14.00 7.08
N ASP A 69 -4.07 15.03 7.24
CA ASP A 69 -2.89 15.27 6.40
C ASP A 69 -1.82 14.21 6.62
N THR A 70 -1.62 13.77 7.86
CA THR A 70 -0.67 12.72 8.22
C THR A 70 -1.07 11.39 7.58
N GLU A 71 -2.36 11.05 7.63
CA GLU A 71 -2.89 9.85 6.96
C GLU A 71 -2.63 9.91 5.44
N ARG A 72 -2.97 11.04 4.79
CA ARG A 72 -2.76 11.21 3.34
C ARG A 72 -1.29 11.17 2.97
N HIS A 73 -0.41 11.67 3.83
CA HIS A 73 1.03 11.63 3.61
C HIS A 73 1.58 10.20 3.74
N LEU A 74 1.22 9.50 4.82
CA LEU A 74 1.63 8.12 5.05
C LEU A 74 1.10 7.16 3.99
N LYS A 75 -0.15 7.33 3.54
CA LYS A 75 -0.72 6.54 2.43
C LYS A 75 0.16 6.63 1.17
N ARG A 76 0.65 7.84 0.86
CA ARG A 76 1.54 8.08 -0.28
C ARG A 76 2.94 7.52 -0.07
N ILE A 77 3.52 7.65 1.13
CA ILE A 77 4.85 7.08 1.44
C ILE A 77 4.82 5.56 1.28
N LEU A 78 3.85 4.92 1.94
CA LEU A 78 3.66 3.46 1.97
C LEU A 78 3.20 2.87 0.62
N GLN A 79 2.99 3.71 -0.42
CA GLN A 79 2.48 3.29 -1.73
C GLN A 79 1.16 2.50 -1.65
N LEU A 80 0.33 2.75 -0.64
CA LEU A 80 -0.86 1.94 -0.40
C LEU A 80 -1.83 2.03 -1.60
N PRO A 81 -2.45 0.91 -2.01
CA PRO A 81 -3.45 0.94 -3.06
C PRO A 81 -4.66 1.76 -2.61
N ASN A 82 -5.54 2.10 -3.56
CA ASN A 82 -6.74 2.85 -3.25
C ASN A 82 -7.80 1.95 -2.57
N ILE A 83 -7.58 1.68 -1.29
CA ILE A 83 -8.46 0.88 -0.42
C ILE A 83 -8.77 1.66 0.86
N THR A 84 -9.78 1.20 1.60
CA THR A 84 -10.14 1.75 2.90
C THR A 84 -9.22 1.24 4.00
N LYS A 85 -9.10 2.00 5.10
CA LYS A 85 -8.33 1.59 6.29
C LYS A 85 -8.89 0.32 6.91
N GLU A 86 -10.20 0.15 6.88
CA GLU A 86 -10.92 -0.99 7.46
C GLU A 86 -10.59 -2.28 6.69
N LEU A 87 -10.58 -2.21 5.35
CA LEU A 87 -10.21 -3.35 4.51
C LEU A 87 -8.75 -3.74 4.73
N LEU A 88 -7.86 -2.75 4.80
CA LEU A 88 -6.45 -2.99 5.06
C LEU A 88 -6.20 -3.60 6.45
N ALA A 89 -6.87 -3.09 7.50
CA ALA A 89 -6.78 -3.63 8.84
C ALA A 89 -7.28 -5.09 8.90
N THR A 90 -8.36 -5.39 8.17
CA THR A 90 -8.91 -6.75 8.05
C THR A 90 -7.90 -7.69 7.40
N TYR A 91 -7.25 -7.26 6.31
CA TYR A 91 -6.20 -8.04 5.65
C TYR A 91 -5.05 -8.37 6.62
N TYR A 92 -4.46 -7.37 7.28
CA TYR A 92 -3.33 -7.60 8.20
C TYR A 92 -3.71 -8.41 9.44
N LYS A 93 -4.97 -8.37 9.87
CA LYS A 93 -5.48 -9.23 10.94
C LYS A 93 -5.57 -10.69 10.49
N MET A 94 -5.84 -10.96 9.22
CA MET A 94 -5.85 -12.31 8.65
C MET A 94 -4.43 -12.81 8.38
N GLU A 95 -3.54 -11.96 7.87
CA GLU A 95 -2.14 -12.27 7.58
C GLU A 95 -1.41 -12.76 8.85
N ARG A 96 -1.55 -12.02 9.97
CA ARG A 96 -0.97 -12.40 11.27
C ARG A 96 -1.51 -13.68 11.91
N LYS A 97 -2.61 -14.24 11.41
CA LYS A 97 -3.10 -15.56 11.87
C LYS A 97 -2.45 -16.72 11.13
N LYS A 98 -1.74 -16.45 10.03
CA LYS A 98 -1.02 -17.47 9.24
C LYS A 98 0.40 -17.70 9.75
N GLU A 99 0.96 -16.75 10.49
CA GLU A 99 2.25 -16.84 11.20
C GLU A 99 2.08 -17.53 12.56
#